data_AF-A0A956D8K5-F1
#
_entry.id   AF-A0A956D8K5-F1
#
_cell.length_a   1.000
_cell.length_b   1.000
_cell.length_c   1.000
_cell.angle_alpha   90.00
_cell.angle_beta   90.00
_cell.angle_gamma   90.00
#
_symmetry.space_group_name_H-M   'P 1'
#
loop_
_entity.id
_entity.type
_entity.pdbx_description
1 polymer ?
#
loop_
_entity_poly.entity_id
_entity_poly.type
_entity_poly.pdbx_seq_one_letter_code
_entity_poly.pdbx_strand_id
1 'polypeptide(L)'
;MSAPADETPVDDVVTPRASETTPPRVPAELVGNYDDENGDGQACLSVRENGVTYASLSFDSERGCGVDLVLERVNATSLTVRERDARSVLRVEADALRFDRASQPTCAHLDPSQFTFRRASRRPVRDCFE
;
A
#
# COMPACT_ATOMS: atom_id res chain seq x y z
N MET A 1 21.53 -38.27 -57.19
CA MET A 1 22.24 -37.60 -56.09
C MET A 1 21.24 -36.70 -55.39
N SER A 2 21.00 -36.98 -54.10
CA SER A 2 19.95 -36.40 -53.27
C SER A 2 20.20 -34.93 -52.94
N ALA A 3 19.13 -34.15 -52.82
CA ALA A 3 19.07 -32.81 -52.19
C ALA A 3 19.03 -32.93 -50.64
N PRO A 4 18.89 -31.84 -49.86
CA PRO A 4 19.49 -30.50 -49.89
C PRO A 4 20.12 -30.12 -48.52
N ALA A 5 20.94 -29.06 -48.47
CA ALA A 5 21.19 -28.23 -47.29
C ALA A 5 21.32 -26.79 -47.84
N ASP A 6 20.76 -25.74 -47.25
CA ASP A 6 21.27 -25.21 -45.99
C ASP A 6 20.34 -24.11 -45.45
N GLU A 7 19.92 -24.31 -44.20
CA GLU A 7 19.78 -23.32 -43.11
C GLU A 7 18.86 -22.10 -43.27
N THR A 8 17.64 -22.25 -42.73
CA THR A 8 16.82 -21.14 -42.20
C THR A 8 17.50 -20.57 -40.94
N PRO A 9 17.73 -19.26 -40.82
CA PRO A 9 18.13 -18.66 -39.56
C PRO A 9 16.96 -18.73 -38.57
N VAL A 10 17.15 -19.43 -37.46
CA VAL A 10 16.28 -19.31 -36.29
C VAL A 10 16.62 -18.00 -35.60
N ASP A 11 15.76 -16.99 -35.80
CA ASP A 11 15.75 -15.76 -35.03
C ASP A 11 15.51 -16.15 -33.56
N ASP A 12 16.58 -16.18 -32.78
CA ASP A 12 16.52 -16.38 -31.33
C ASP A 12 15.90 -15.12 -30.72
N VAL A 13 14.58 -15.02 -30.85
CA VAL A 13 13.79 -14.06 -30.08
C VAL A 13 13.95 -14.47 -28.63
N VAL A 14 14.96 -13.88 -27.98
CA VAL A 14 15.07 -13.80 -26.53
C VAL A 14 13.85 -13.03 -26.05
N THR A 15 12.75 -13.76 -25.87
CA THR A 15 11.60 -13.30 -25.09
C THR A 15 12.10 -13.30 -23.65
N PRO A 16 12.17 -12.16 -22.94
CA PRO A 16 12.53 -12.19 -21.52
C PRO A 16 11.51 -13.09 -20.82
N ARG A 17 11.98 -14.26 -20.38
CA ARG A 17 11.21 -15.17 -19.54
C ARG A 17 11.10 -14.55 -18.15
N ALA A 18 9.86 -14.51 -17.67
CA ALA A 18 9.47 -14.25 -16.30
C ALA A 18 9.95 -12.91 -15.73
N SER A 19 9.06 -11.91 -15.75
CA SER A 19 9.00 -11.06 -14.55
C SER A 19 8.60 -11.99 -13.43
N GLU A 20 9.55 -12.41 -12.61
CA GLU A 20 9.28 -12.84 -11.25
C GLU A 20 8.57 -11.66 -10.58
N THR A 21 7.25 -11.62 -10.69
CA THR A 21 6.41 -10.70 -9.95
C THR A 21 6.38 -11.20 -8.52
N THR A 22 7.53 -11.13 -7.85
CA THR A 22 7.55 -11.11 -6.39
C THR A 22 6.61 -9.99 -6.00
N PRO A 23 5.52 -10.28 -5.28
CA PRO A 23 4.57 -9.25 -4.88
C PRO A 23 5.34 -8.15 -4.13
N PRO A 24 4.97 -6.87 -4.30
CA PRO A 24 5.60 -5.82 -3.53
C PRO A 24 5.46 -6.15 -2.05
N ARG A 25 6.52 -5.89 -1.26
CA ARG A 25 6.55 -6.11 0.17
C ARG A 25 6.91 -4.84 0.88
N VAL A 26 6.15 -4.48 1.91
CA VAL A 26 6.45 -3.35 2.78
C VAL A 26 7.70 -3.70 3.61
N PRO A 27 8.71 -2.80 3.68
CA PRO A 27 9.87 -2.97 4.53
C PRO A 27 9.48 -3.18 6.00
N ALA A 28 10.21 -4.03 6.71
CA ALA A 28 9.86 -4.42 8.09
C ALA A 28 9.81 -3.22 9.05
N GLU A 29 10.60 -2.18 8.80
CA GLU A 29 10.61 -0.92 9.53
C GLU A 29 9.32 -0.10 9.38
N LEU A 30 8.53 -0.35 8.32
CA LEU A 30 7.24 0.30 8.08
C LEU A 30 6.06 -0.57 8.51
N VAL A 31 6.25 -1.87 8.75
CA VAL A 31 5.20 -2.73 9.28
C VAL A 31 4.84 -2.31 10.72
N GLY A 32 3.55 -2.14 10.99
CA GLY A 32 3.05 -1.69 12.29
C GLY A 32 1.74 -0.92 12.20
N ASN A 33 1.25 -0.51 13.37
CA ASN A 33 0.07 0.34 13.49
C ASN A 33 0.49 1.80 13.61
N TYR A 34 -0.30 2.67 13.00
CA TYR A 34 -0.11 4.10 13.03
C TYR A 34 -1.43 4.78 13.36
N ASP A 35 -1.41 5.64 14.36
CA ASP A 35 -2.58 6.40 14.79
C ASP A 35 -2.47 7.82 14.22
N ASP A 36 -3.61 8.41 13.86
CA ASP A 36 -3.64 9.82 13.48
C ASP A 36 -3.28 10.73 14.68
N GLU A 37 -2.36 11.67 14.45
CA GLU A 37 -1.91 12.63 15.45
C GLU A 37 -2.95 13.73 15.73
N ASN A 38 -3.78 14.07 14.74
CA ASN A 38 -4.60 15.29 14.77
C ASN A 38 -6.01 15.11 15.34
N GLY A 39 -6.52 13.88 15.46
CA GLY A 39 -7.90 13.69 15.91
C GLY A 39 -8.06 12.50 16.85
N ASP A 40 -8.12 12.76 18.16
CA ASP A 40 -8.76 11.95 19.23
C ASP A 40 -8.70 10.40 19.14
N GLY A 41 -7.80 9.79 18.35
CA GLY A 41 -7.82 8.37 18.00
C GLY A 41 -8.87 7.94 16.95
N GLN A 42 -9.35 8.84 16.10
CA GLN A 42 -10.46 8.58 15.16
C GLN A 42 -10.05 7.96 13.82
N ALA A 43 -8.75 7.82 13.53
CA ALA A 43 -8.27 7.12 12.35
C ALA A 43 -6.96 6.38 12.64
N CYS A 44 -6.78 5.23 11.99
CA CYS A 44 -5.60 4.39 12.13
C CYS A 44 -5.25 3.69 10.80
N LEU A 45 -3.96 3.41 10.63
CA LEU A 45 -3.40 2.56 9.59
C LEU A 45 -2.77 1.32 10.21
N SER A 46 -3.15 0.13 9.75
CA SER A 46 -2.43 -1.12 10.00
C SER A 46 -1.62 -1.48 8.75
N VAL A 47 -0.32 -1.28 8.80
CA VAL A 47 0.61 -1.61 7.72
C VAL A 47 1.15 -3.02 7.94
N ARG A 48 0.90 -3.91 6.98
CA ARG A 48 1.36 -5.31 6.95
C ARG A 48 2.29 -5.51 5.77
N GLU A 49 3.00 -6.64 5.75
CA GLU A 49 3.97 -6.96 4.70
C GLU A 49 3.39 -6.84 3.28
N ASN A 50 2.13 -7.22 3.08
CA ASN A 50 1.51 -7.30 1.75
C ASN A 50 0.32 -6.33 1.56
N GLY A 51 0.09 -5.38 2.47
CA GLY A 51 -1.08 -4.52 2.40
C GLY A 51 -1.18 -3.51 3.52
N VAL A 52 -2.13 -2.59 3.38
CA VAL A 52 -2.41 -1.54 4.36
C VAL A 52 -3.90 -1.55 4.63
N THR A 53 -4.30 -1.63 5.89
CA THR A 53 -5.70 -1.43 6.28
C THR A 53 -5.83 -0.01 6.80
N TYR A 54 -6.77 0.77 6.25
CA TYR A 54 -7.16 2.06 6.79
C TYR A 54 -8.48 1.90 7.51
N ALA A 55 -8.58 2.48 8.70
CA ALA A 55 -9.81 2.48 9.46
C ALA A 55 -10.06 3.87 10.08
N SER A 56 -11.30 4.31 10.10
CA SER A 56 -11.72 5.57 10.72
C SER A 56 -13.03 5.41 11.50
N LEU A 57 -13.07 5.90 12.73
CA LEU A 57 -14.29 6.14 13.49
C LEU A 57 -14.79 7.52 13.10
N SER A 58 -15.68 7.59 12.10
CA SER A 58 -16.37 8.84 11.82
C SER A 58 -17.17 9.26 13.05
N PHE A 59 -17.08 10.53 13.43
CA PHE A 59 -17.73 11.13 14.61
C PHE A 59 -19.27 10.89 14.70
N ASP A 60 -19.90 10.40 13.63
CA ASP A 60 -21.33 10.12 13.52
C ASP A 60 -21.69 8.64 13.26
N SER A 61 -20.74 7.70 13.30
CA SER A 61 -21.06 6.27 13.15
C SER A 61 -20.54 5.43 14.31
N GLU A 62 -21.47 4.79 15.03
CA GLU A 62 -21.18 3.83 16.11
C GLU A 62 -20.35 2.61 15.64
N ARG A 63 -20.10 2.47 14.32
CA ARG A 63 -19.48 1.29 13.71
C ARG A 63 -18.13 1.56 13.04
N GLY A 64 -17.76 2.82 12.79
CA GLY A 64 -16.58 3.15 12.00
C GLY A 64 -16.63 2.68 10.54
N CYS A 65 -15.58 2.97 9.79
CA CYS A 65 -15.36 2.59 8.40
C CYS A 65 -13.96 2.00 8.26
N GLY A 66 -13.83 0.85 7.62
CA GLY A 66 -12.55 0.20 7.35
C GLY A 66 -12.44 -0.24 5.89
N VAL A 67 -11.25 -0.08 5.30
CA VAL A 67 -10.92 -0.57 3.96
C VAL A 67 -9.54 -1.21 3.94
N ASP A 68 -9.45 -2.35 3.27
CA ASP A 68 -8.18 -2.98 2.94
C ASP A 68 -7.65 -2.44 1.62
N LEU A 69 -6.42 -1.94 1.67
CA LEU A 69 -5.71 -1.36 0.55
C LEU A 69 -4.64 -2.35 0.09
N VAL A 70 -4.74 -2.78 -1.16
CA VAL A 70 -3.80 -3.73 -1.77
C VAL A 70 -2.53 -3.00 -2.14
N LEU A 71 -1.38 -3.53 -1.75
CA LEU A 71 -0.09 -2.96 -2.10
C LEU A 71 0.20 -3.20 -3.59
N GLU A 72 0.39 -2.12 -4.35
CA GLU A 72 0.77 -2.19 -5.77
C GLU A 72 2.25 -1.88 -6.00
N ARG A 73 2.82 -0.96 -5.21
CA ARG A 73 4.23 -0.56 -5.36
C ARG A 73 4.79 -0.07 -4.03
N VAL A 74 6.07 -0.35 -3.82
CA VAL A 74 6.87 0.15 -2.70
C VAL A 74 8.07 0.88 -3.25
N ASN A 75 8.29 2.10 -2.78
CA ASN A 75 9.49 2.89 -3.01
C ASN A 75 10.06 3.35 -1.66
N ALA A 76 11.28 3.88 -1.66
CA ALA A 76 11.95 4.39 -0.47
C ALA A 76 11.14 5.47 0.29
N THR A 77 10.32 6.25 -0.42
CA THR A 77 9.58 7.39 0.15
C THR A 77 8.07 7.27 -0.04
N SER A 78 7.57 6.16 -0.58
CA SER A 78 6.13 6.01 -0.83
C SER A 78 5.66 4.56 -0.98
N LEU A 79 4.42 4.32 -0.57
CA LEU A 79 3.67 3.11 -0.83
C LEU A 79 2.51 3.47 -1.75
N THR A 80 2.42 2.84 -2.91
CA THR A 80 1.23 2.92 -3.77
C THR A 80 0.30 1.77 -3.38
N VAL A 81 -0.90 2.14 -2.96
CA VAL A 81 -1.93 1.20 -2.55
C VAL A 81 -3.19 1.40 -3.39
N ARG A 82 -3.97 0.35 -3.56
CA ARG A 82 -5.19 0.37 -4.35
C ARG A 82 -6.38 -0.09 -3.52
N GLU A 83 -7.44 0.69 -3.60
CA GLU A 83 -8.76 0.34 -3.12
C GLU A 83 -9.68 0.15 -4.33
N ARG A 84 -10.10 -1.08 -4.62
CA ARG A 84 -10.91 -1.40 -5.82
C ARG A 84 -10.24 -0.84 -7.10
N ASP A 85 -10.79 0.24 -7.66
CA ASP A 85 -10.29 0.92 -8.86
C ASP A 85 -9.52 2.22 -8.57
N ALA A 86 -9.52 2.69 -7.31
CA ALA A 86 -8.87 3.92 -6.88
C ALA A 86 -7.45 3.63 -6.36
N ARG A 87 -6.48 4.45 -6.79
CA ARG A 87 -5.10 4.39 -6.30
C ARG A 87 -4.84 5.52 -5.34
N SER A 88 -4.18 5.19 -4.24
CA SER A 88 -3.69 6.15 -3.26
C SER A 88 -2.19 6.00 -3.05
N VAL A 89 -1.54 7.11 -2.76
CA VAL A 89 -0.11 7.12 -2.41
C VAL A 89 0.02 7.49 -0.95
N LEU A 90 0.60 6.60 -0.15
CA LEU A 90 1.09 6.94 1.18
C LEU A 90 2.54 7.39 1.05
N ARG A 91 2.83 8.63 1.43
CA ARG A 91 4.18 9.15 1.59
C ARG A 91 4.77 8.62 2.88
N VAL A 92 5.99 8.11 2.78
CA VAL A 92 6.80 7.66 3.90
C VAL A 92 7.69 8.82 4.32
N GLU A 93 7.44 9.34 5.52
CA GLU A 93 8.28 10.34 6.17
C GLU A 93 9.13 9.66 7.27
N ALA A 94 10.06 10.39 7.89
CA ALA A 94 11.00 9.82 8.85
C ALA A 94 10.31 9.12 10.05
N ASP A 95 9.17 9.64 10.48
CA ASP A 95 8.41 9.15 11.64
C ASP A 95 6.90 9.08 11.43
N ALA A 96 6.43 9.31 10.19
CA ALA A 96 5.02 9.37 9.86
C ALA A 96 4.70 8.77 8.48
N LEU A 97 3.43 8.38 8.31
CA LEU A 97 2.81 8.06 7.03
C LEU A 97 1.72 9.09 6.73
N ARG A 98 1.63 9.52 5.48
CA ARG A 98 0.64 10.52 5.06
C ARG A 98 0.07 10.18 3.71
N PHE A 99 -1.24 10.31 3.54
CA PHE A 99 -1.82 10.22 2.20
C PHE A 99 -1.42 11.43 1.37
N ASP A 100 -1.15 11.21 0.08
CA ASP A 100 -1.00 12.29 -0.87
C ASP A 100 -2.32 13.06 -1.01
N ARG A 101 -2.25 14.39 -1.13
CA ARG A 101 -3.44 15.26 -1.15
C ARG A 101 -4.42 14.95 -2.27
N ALA A 102 -3.97 14.32 -3.35
CA ALA A 102 -4.82 13.98 -4.49
C ALA A 102 -5.56 12.64 -4.33
N SER A 103 -5.32 11.88 -3.27
CA SER A 103 -5.86 10.53 -3.12
C SER A 103 -6.07 10.15 -1.65
N GLN A 104 -7.30 9.80 -1.29
CA GLN A 104 -7.63 9.26 0.02
C GLN A 104 -8.47 7.98 -0.13
N PRO A 105 -8.41 7.06 0.86
CA PRO A 105 -9.31 5.91 0.89
C PRO A 105 -10.75 6.38 1.03
N THR A 106 -11.71 5.58 0.55
CA THR A 106 -13.15 5.90 0.61
C THR A 106 -13.63 6.16 2.04
N CYS A 107 -13.01 5.52 3.03
CA CYS A 107 -13.31 5.72 4.45
C CYS A 107 -12.68 6.99 5.07
N ALA A 108 -11.89 7.77 4.32
CA ALA A 108 -11.38 9.05 4.80
C ALA A 108 -12.49 10.11 4.73
N HIS A 109 -12.93 10.57 5.90
CA HIS A 109 -13.95 11.61 6.03
C HIS A 109 -13.36 13.00 6.27
N LEU A 110 -12.12 13.07 6.77
CA LEU A 110 -11.36 14.31 6.87
C LEU A 110 -10.48 14.48 5.64
N ASP A 111 -10.03 15.70 5.40
CA ASP A 111 -9.14 16.02 4.31
C ASP A 111 -7.80 15.27 4.49
N PRO A 112 -7.18 14.68 3.45
CA PRO A 112 -6.00 13.85 3.61
C PRO A 112 -4.80 14.64 4.14
N SER A 113 -4.82 15.97 3.97
CA SER A 113 -3.84 16.88 4.55
C SER A 113 -3.91 16.98 6.08
N GLN A 114 -5.06 16.62 6.67
CA GLN A 114 -5.30 16.61 8.11
C GLN A 114 -4.83 15.32 8.78
N PHE A 115 -4.62 14.23 8.03
CA PHE A 115 -4.12 13.00 8.61
C PHE A 115 -2.60 12.99 8.67
N THR A 116 -2.05 12.76 9.86
CA THR A 116 -0.64 12.47 10.08
C THR A 116 -0.53 11.22 10.93
N PHE A 117 -0.29 10.09 10.27
CA PHE A 117 -0.23 8.80 10.94
C PHE A 117 1.16 8.60 11.52
N ARG A 118 1.30 8.73 12.83
CA ARG A 118 2.56 8.41 13.51
C ARG A 118 2.53 6.99 13.99
N ARG A 119 3.71 6.35 13.97
CA ARG A 119 3.84 4.99 14.46
C ARG A 119 3.36 4.94 15.91
N ALA A 120 2.28 4.21 16.15
CA ALA A 120 1.70 4.03 17.47
C ALA A 120 2.69 3.17 18.27
N SER A 121 3.53 3.83 19.07
CA SER A 121 4.66 3.20 19.73
C SER A 121 4.22 2.05 20.64
N ARG A 122 4.45 0.81 20.19
CA ARG A 122 4.44 -0.44 20.97
C ARG A 122 3.10 -1.12 21.27
N ARG A 123 2.00 -0.79 20.59
CA ARG A 123 0.83 -1.69 20.64
C ARG A 123 1.17 -2.97 19.85
N PRO A 124 0.91 -4.18 20.38
CA PRO A 124 0.96 -5.40 19.56
C PRO A 124 0.00 -5.22 18.38
N VAL A 125 0.26 -5.93 17.26
CA VAL A 125 -0.65 -5.96 16.10
C VAL A 125 -2.02 -6.43 16.57
N ARG A 126 -2.86 -5.47 16.93
CA ARG A 126 -4.27 -5.60 17.27
C ARG A 126 -4.99 -4.55 16.45
N ASP A 127 -6.16 -4.91 15.96
CA ASP A 127 -6.82 -4.18 14.88
C ASP A 127 -7.06 -2.72 15.31
N CYS A 128 -7.09 -1.80 14.33
CA CYS A 128 -7.10 -0.35 14.54
C CYS A 128 -8.11 0.18 15.59
N PHE A 129 -9.15 -0.59 15.93
CA PHE A 129 -10.18 -0.22 16.91
C PHE A 129 -10.57 -1.36 17.87
N GLU A 130 -9.69 -2.32 18.17
CA GLU A 130 -9.94 -3.32 19.23
C GLU A 130 -9.97 -2.73 20.65
#